data_AF-X1IGA6-F1
#
_entry.id   AF-X1IGA6-F1
#
_cell.length_a   1.000
_cell.length_b   1.000
_cell.length_c   1.000
_cell.angle_alpha   90.00
_cell.angle_beta   90.00
_cell.angle_gamma   90.00
#
_symmetry.space_group_name_H-M   'P 1'
#
loop_
_entity.id
_entity.type
_entity.pdbx_description
1 polymer ?
#
loop_
_entity_poly.entity_id
_entity_poly.type
_entity_poly.pdbx_seq_one_letter_code
_entity_poly.pdbx_strand_id
1 'polypeptide(L)'
;MFGDDYMDLPRKILEAIGVKVIEIEACRENMRCCGIGGGFSIDSAYHSMKTRSATVRNIKEFNKVKVDAVCVYCAGCLATYGTVKKSYFGKFKVYHIIELLQMAMGEKPMSNKEKKKRAKHFFWGIIKIQFPKLPSKKTFKIADLPEDPPPYSEAY
;
A
#
# COMPACT_ATOMS: atom_id res chain seq x y z
N MET A 1 -21.73 5.00 3.66
CA MET A 1 -20.78 4.61 2.60
C MET A 1 -20.74 3.08 2.60
N PHE A 2 -20.87 2.41 1.44
CA PHE A 2 -20.92 0.94 1.19
C PHE A 2 -21.84 0.00 2.04
N GLY A 3 -22.35 0.39 3.22
CA GLY A 3 -23.21 -0.43 4.08
C GLY A 3 -22.43 -1.40 4.98
N ASP A 4 -23.01 -1.75 6.13
CA ASP A 4 -22.39 -2.63 7.11
C ASP A 4 -22.12 -4.04 6.56
N ASP A 5 -23.04 -4.57 5.76
CA ASP A 5 -22.91 -5.90 5.16
C ASP A 5 -21.65 -6.05 4.30
N TYR A 6 -21.34 -5.01 3.52
CA TYR A 6 -20.13 -4.99 2.70
C TYR A 6 -18.88 -4.83 3.55
N MET A 7 -18.90 -3.91 4.52
CA MET A 7 -17.74 -3.64 5.38
C MET A 7 -17.40 -4.80 6.32
N ASP A 8 -18.38 -5.64 6.67
CA ASP A 8 -18.20 -6.80 7.53
C ASP A 8 -17.81 -8.07 6.78
N LEU A 9 -17.93 -8.09 5.45
CA LEU A 9 -17.54 -9.24 4.63
C LEU A 9 -16.09 -9.72 4.91
N PRO A 10 -15.06 -8.85 4.99
CA PRO A 10 -13.71 -9.31 5.32
C PRO A 10 -13.60 -9.95 6.71
N ARG A 11 -14.39 -9.48 7.69
CA ARG A 11 -14.41 -10.05 9.04
C ARG A 11 -15.02 -11.44 9.02
N LYS A 12 -16.20 -11.57 8.41
CA LYS A 12 -16.91 -12.84 8.25
C LYS A 12 -16.02 -13.89 7.56
N ILE A 13 -15.30 -13.51 6.51
CA ILE A 13 -14.36 -14.42 5.82
C ILE A 13 -13.23 -14.88 6.75
N LEU A 14 -12.61 -13.95 7.49
CA LEU A 14 -11.49 -14.28 8.38
C LEU A 14 -11.94 -15.12 9.58
N GLU A 15 -13.08 -14.79 10.18
CA GLU A 15 -13.65 -15.54 11.30
C GLU A 15 -14.07 -16.96 10.88
N ALA A 16 -14.61 -17.13 9.66
CA ALA A 16 -14.96 -18.45 9.12
C ALA A 16 -13.76 -19.40 8.97
N ILE A 17 -12.55 -18.85 8.79
CA ILE A 17 -11.30 -19.64 8.76
C ILE A 17 -10.57 -19.68 10.11
N GLY A 18 -11.25 -19.29 11.20
CA GLY A 18 -10.72 -19.36 12.57
C GLY A 18 -9.74 -18.24 12.93
N VAL A 19 -9.66 -17.16 12.17
CA VAL A 19 -8.83 -16.00 12.51
C VAL A 19 -9.58 -15.09 13.48
N LYS A 20 -8.96 -14.81 14.62
CA LYS A 20 -9.44 -13.76 15.54
C LYS A 20 -9.13 -12.38 14.96
N VAL A 21 -10.18 -11.67 14.55
CA VAL A 21 -10.05 -10.29 14.04
C VAL A 21 -9.86 -9.32 15.21
N ILE A 22 -8.86 -8.45 15.09
CA ILE A 22 -8.62 -7.36 16.06
C ILE A 22 -8.67 -6.05 15.29
N GLU A 23 -9.56 -5.16 15.72
CA GLU A 23 -9.75 -3.86 15.11
C GLU A 23 -8.79 -2.82 15.70
N ILE A 24 -8.36 -1.89 14.85
CA ILE A 24 -7.73 -0.64 15.26
C ILE A 24 -8.79 0.46 15.33
N GLU A 25 -8.44 1.59 15.94
CA GLU A 25 -9.33 2.77 16.01
C GLU A 25 -9.78 3.26 14.62
N ALA A 26 -8.89 3.18 13.63
CA ALA A 26 -9.20 3.50 12.24
C ALA A 26 -9.86 2.32 11.51
N CYS A 27 -11.15 2.08 11.78
CA CYS A 27 -11.95 1.03 11.17
C CYS A 27 -13.26 1.57 10.56
N ARG A 28 -13.92 0.74 9.73
CA ARG A 28 -15.19 1.05 9.04
C ARG A 28 -15.14 2.40 8.30
N GLU A 29 -16.04 3.31 8.61
CA GLU A 29 -16.11 4.67 8.02
C GLU A 29 -14.86 5.52 8.28
N ASN A 30 -14.07 5.18 9.29
CA ASN A 30 -12.80 5.85 9.63
C ASN A 30 -11.56 5.10 9.11
N MET A 31 -11.72 4.12 8.20
CA MET A 31 -10.60 3.35 7.68
C MET A 31 -9.56 4.22 6.95
N ARG A 32 -8.29 3.88 7.11
CA ARG A 32 -7.18 4.65 6.52
C ARG A 32 -6.52 3.91 5.37
N CYS A 33 -6.23 4.64 4.30
CA CYS A 33 -5.39 4.15 3.20
C CYS A 33 -3.98 3.81 3.70
N CYS A 34 -3.33 2.80 3.11
CA CYS A 34 -1.92 2.49 3.38
C CYS A 34 -0.94 3.55 2.83
N GLY A 35 -1.43 4.47 1.99
CA GLY A 35 -0.68 5.55 1.37
C GLY A 35 -0.57 5.43 -0.15
N ILE A 36 -0.40 4.22 -0.70
CA ILE A 36 -0.09 4.05 -2.14
C ILE A 36 -1.22 4.55 -3.06
N GLY A 37 -2.46 4.16 -2.77
CA GLY A 37 -3.64 4.60 -3.53
C GLY A 37 -3.93 6.09 -3.34
N GLY A 38 -3.78 6.59 -2.11
CA GLY A 38 -3.92 8.03 -1.82
C GLY A 38 -2.88 8.90 -2.54
N GLY A 39 -1.78 8.30 -2.98
CA GLY A 39 -0.78 8.94 -3.84
C GLY A 39 -1.36 9.45 -5.17
N PHE A 40 -2.38 8.81 -5.73
CA PHE A 40 -2.95 9.21 -7.04
C PHE A 40 -3.82 10.47 -7.00
N SER A 41 -4.21 10.95 -5.81
CA SER A 41 -4.97 12.20 -5.70
C SER A 41 -4.15 13.38 -6.21
N ILE A 42 -4.81 14.38 -6.79
CA ILE A 42 -4.17 15.62 -7.28
C ILE A 42 -3.39 16.29 -6.14
N ASP A 43 -3.99 16.36 -4.94
CA ASP A 43 -3.35 16.96 -3.76
C ASP A 43 -2.10 16.21 -3.29
N SER A 44 -2.11 14.87 -3.42
CA SER A 44 -0.95 14.07 -3.02
C SER A 44 0.11 14.05 -4.11
N ALA A 45 -0.28 13.98 -5.39
CA ALA A 45 0.59 13.90 -6.57
C ALA A 45 1.77 12.92 -6.37
N TYR A 46 1.48 11.77 -5.75
CA TYR A 46 2.44 10.74 -5.37
C TYR A 46 3.60 11.23 -4.48
N HIS A 47 3.40 12.32 -3.74
CA HIS A 47 4.42 12.92 -2.89
C HIS A 47 4.89 11.92 -1.83
N SER A 48 6.15 11.54 -1.93
CA SER A 48 6.75 10.43 -1.15
C SER A 48 6.54 10.56 0.35
N MET A 49 6.62 11.78 0.90
CA MET A 49 6.43 12.03 2.34
C MET A 49 4.98 11.85 2.78
N LYS A 50 3.99 12.18 1.93
CA LYS A 50 2.57 12.00 2.25
C LYS A 50 2.20 10.52 2.21
N THR A 51 2.67 9.80 1.20
CA THR A 51 2.54 8.34 1.11
C THR A 51 3.19 7.65 2.31
N ARG A 52 4.42 8.05 2.67
CA ARG A 52 5.15 7.53 3.83
C ARG A 52 4.43 7.81 5.14
N SER A 53 3.94 9.03 5.37
CA SER A 53 3.30 9.39 6.65
C SER A 53 2.04 8.58 6.89
N ALA A 54 1.22 8.33 5.85
CA ALA A 54 0.06 7.46 5.91
C ALA A 54 0.44 6.03 6.33
N THR A 55 1.44 5.42 5.67
CA THR A 55 1.91 4.07 6.03
C THR A 55 2.41 4.00 7.48
N VAL A 56 3.21 4.99 7.91
CA VAL A 56 3.81 5.01 9.25
C VAL A 56 2.75 5.13 10.34
N ARG A 57 1.71 5.95 10.11
CA ARG A 57 0.61 6.10 11.06
C ARG A 57 -0.09 4.77 11.33
N ASN A 58 -0.39 3.99 10.29
CA ASN A 58 -1.01 2.68 10.44
C ASN A 58 -0.09 1.67 11.12
N ILE A 59 1.21 1.63 10.77
CA ILE A 59 2.18 0.72 11.41
C ILE A 59 2.27 0.98 12.93
N LYS A 60 2.24 2.25 13.35
CA LYS A 60 2.25 2.61 14.78
C LYS A 60 1.03 2.06 15.52
N GLU A 61 -0.15 2.12 14.92
CA GLU A 61 -1.37 1.54 15.51
C GLU A 61 -1.32 0.02 15.56
N PHE A 62 -0.88 -0.64 14.49
CA PHE A 62 -0.69 -2.10 14.49
C PHE A 62 0.27 -2.55 15.61
N ASN A 63 1.35 -1.79 15.83
CA ASN A 63 2.29 -2.04 16.92
C ASN A 63 1.67 -1.81 18.32
N LYS A 64 0.79 -0.81 18.47
CA LYS A 64 0.07 -0.52 19.74
C LYS A 64 -0.84 -1.67 20.14
N VAL A 65 -1.55 -2.24 19.16
CA VAL A 65 -2.52 -3.34 19.36
C VAL A 65 -1.83 -4.71 19.47
N LYS A 66 -0.54 -4.80 19.14
CA LYS A 66 0.29 -6.02 19.26
C LYS A 66 -0.27 -7.23 18.51
N VAL A 67 -0.61 -7.05 17.23
CA VAL A 67 -1.12 -8.12 16.36
C VAL A 67 -0.01 -9.05 15.86
N ASP A 68 -0.31 -10.34 15.69
CA ASP A 68 0.60 -11.32 15.07
C ASP A 68 0.78 -11.08 13.56
N ALA A 69 -0.30 -10.64 12.92
CA ALA A 69 -0.37 -10.42 11.49
C ALA A 69 -1.32 -9.26 11.13
N VAL A 70 -1.00 -8.60 10.03
CA VAL A 70 -1.87 -7.65 9.34
C VAL A 70 -2.37 -8.30 8.06
N CYS A 71 -3.68 -8.45 7.93
CA CYS A 71 -4.34 -8.93 6.72
C CYS A 71 -4.68 -7.75 5.81
N VAL A 72 -4.40 -7.88 4.52
CA VAL A 72 -4.75 -6.89 3.49
C VAL A 72 -5.41 -7.57 2.30
N TYR A 73 -6.21 -6.83 1.53
CA TYR A 73 -6.87 -7.38 0.33
C TYR A 73 -6.31 -6.79 -0.99
N CYS A 74 -5.31 -5.91 -0.89
CA CYS A 74 -4.74 -5.21 -2.03
C CYS A 74 -3.24 -5.52 -2.16
N ALA A 75 -2.81 -5.87 -3.38
CA ALA A 75 -1.40 -6.10 -3.70
C ALA A 75 -0.52 -4.86 -3.41
N GLY A 76 -1.05 -3.65 -3.60
CA GLY A 76 -0.41 -2.40 -3.23
C GLY A 76 -0.15 -2.31 -1.72
N CYS A 77 -1.16 -2.57 -0.89
CA CYS A 77 -1.00 -2.62 0.57
C CYS A 77 0.02 -3.69 1.00
N LEU A 78 -0.02 -4.88 0.38
CA LEU A 78 0.92 -5.96 0.66
C LEU A 78 2.37 -5.53 0.37
N ALA A 79 2.60 -4.92 -0.79
CA ALA A 79 3.92 -4.41 -1.17
C ALA A 79 4.38 -3.26 -0.26
N THR A 80 3.50 -2.30 0.04
CA THR A 80 3.81 -1.14 0.89
C THR A 80 4.18 -1.57 2.31
N TYR A 81 3.32 -2.31 3.01
CA TYR A 81 3.62 -2.75 4.38
C TYR A 81 4.77 -3.77 4.40
N GLY A 82 4.85 -4.66 3.42
CA GLY A 82 5.95 -5.62 3.28
C GLY A 82 7.32 -4.95 3.17
N THR A 83 7.39 -3.87 2.38
CA THR A 83 8.60 -3.05 2.19
C THR A 83 8.95 -2.25 3.44
N VAL A 84 7.95 -1.60 4.03
CA VAL A 84 8.16 -0.51 5.00
C VAL A 84 8.21 -0.99 6.45
N LYS A 85 7.55 -2.11 6.80
CA LYS A 85 7.40 -2.53 8.21
C LYS A 85 8.71 -2.63 8.99
N LYS A 86 9.80 -3.09 8.34
CA LYS A 86 11.09 -3.27 9.01
C LYS A 86 11.70 -1.93 9.42
N SER A 87 11.52 -0.88 8.63
CA SER A 87 12.02 0.47 8.92
C SER A 87 11.32 1.14 10.10
N TYR A 88 10.15 0.63 10.51
CA TYR A 88 9.36 1.16 11.63
C TYR A 88 9.07 0.11 12.70
N PHE A 89 10.00 -0.83 12.88
CA PHE A 89 9.96 -1.83 13.95
C PHE A 89 8.69 -2.69 13.98
N GLY A 90 8.02 -2.87 12.85
CA GLY A 90 6.84 -3.73 12.71
C GLY A 90 7.24 -5.20 12.85
N LYS A 91 6.85 -5.82 13.96
CA LYS A 91 7.13 -7.25 14.27
C LYS A 91 6.09 -8.21 13.67
N PHE A 92 4.96 -7.69 13.21
CA PHE A 92 3.87 -8.46 12.61
C PHE A 92 4.21 -9.00 11.22
N LYS A 93 3.54 -10.10 10.84
CA LYS A 93 3.52 -10.61 9.46
C LYS A 93 2.51 -9.82 8.62
N VAL A 94 2.68 -9.81 7.31
CA VAL A 94 1.73 -9.16 6.39
C VAL A 94 1.27 -10.24 5.42
N TYR A 95 -0.04 -10.44 5.35
CA TYR A 95 -0.66 -11.44 4.49
C TYR A 95 -1.73 -10.80 3.63
N HIS A 96 -1.83 -11.26 2.40
CA HIS A 96 -3.03 -11.05 1.61
C HIS A 96 -4.16 -11.97 2.13
N ILE A 97 -5.42 -11.54 2.06
CA ILE A 97 -6.57 -12.36 2.50
C ILE A 97 -6.60 -13.72 1.79
N ILE A 98 -6.30 -13.73 0.48
CA ILE A 98 -6.16 -14.96 -0.32
C ILE A 98 -5.11 -15.90 0.27
N GLU A 99 -3.99 -15.39 0.79
CA GLU A 99 -2.95 -16.26 1.36
C GLU A 99 -3.42 -16.94 2.65
N LEU A 100 -4.25 -16.26 3.45
CA LEU A 100 -4.85 -16.85 4.63
C LEU A 100 -5.90 -17.91 4.25
N LEU A 101 -6.70 -17.64 3.21
CA LEU A 101 -7.63 -18.63 2.66
C LEU A 101 -6.92 -19.87 2.14
N GLN A 102 -5.83 -19.69 1.39
CA GLN A 102 -5.00 -20.80 0.92
C GLN A 102 -4.48 -21.64 2.10
N MET A 103 -3.97 -21.01 3.16
CA MET A 103 -3.52 -21.73 4.36
C MET A 103 -4.66 -22.52 5.02
N ALA A 104 -5.87 -21.94 5.09
CA ALA A 104 -7.05 -22.62 5.64
C ALA A 104 -7.51 -23.81 4.78
N MET A 105 -7.30 -23.74 3.46
CA MET A 105 -7.56 -24.82 2.52
C MET A 105 -6.44 -25.90 2.48
N GLY A 106 -5.37 -25.74 3.28
CA GLY A 106 -4.22 -26.64 3.27
C GLY A 106 -3.24 -26.40 2.10
N GLU A 107 -3.43 -25.34 1.32
CA GLU A 107 -2.51 -24.91 0.28
C GLU A 107 -1.29 -24.18 0.88
N LYS A 108 -0.21 -24.15 0.09
CA LYS A 108 1.02 -23.43 0.45
C LYS A 108 1.06 -22.10 -0.31
N PRO A 109 0.75 -20.96 0.35
CA PRO A 109 0.90 -19.65 -0.29
C PRO A 109 2.39 -19.33 -0.51
N MET A 110 2.64 -18.22 -1.20
CA MET A 110 3.99 -17.71 -1.44
C MET A 110 4.83 -17.67 -0.16
N SER A 111 6.06 -18.16 -0.25
CA SER A 111 6.91 -18.28 0.92
C SER A 111 7.27 -16.90 1.49
N ASN A 112 7.42 -16.82 2.82
CA ASN A 112 7.89 -15.60 3.49
C ASN A 112 9.27 -15.14 2.98
N LYS A 113 10.10 -16.06 2.46
CA LYS A 113 11.40 -15.77 1.86
C LYS A 113 11.24 -14.97 0.56
N GLU A 114 10.33 -15.37 -0.30
CA GLU A 114 10.03 -14.67 -1.56
C GLU A 114 9.42 -13.30 -1.31
N LYS A 115 8.50 -13.18 -0.35
CA LYS A 115 7.95 -11.88 0.07
C LYS A 115 9.06 -10.92 0.54
N LYS A 116 9.98 -11.41 1.38
CA LYS A 116 11.15 -10.63 1.82
C LYS A 116 12.05 -10.23 0.66
N LYS A 117 12.24 -11.11 -0.33
CA LYS A 117 13.02 -10.79 -1.55
C LYS A 117 12.35 -9.66 -2.33
N ARG A 118 11.04 -9.75 -2.58
CA ARG A 118 10.26 -8.68 -3.27
C ARG A 118 10.31 -7.36 -2.50
N ALA A 119 10.05 -7.39 -1.21
CA ALA A 119 10.15 -6.22 -0.33
C ALA A 119 11.56 -5.57 -0.38
N LYS A 120 12.62 -6.40 -0.42
CA LYS A 120 14.00 -5.92 -0.58
C LYS A 120 14.21 -5.25 -1.94
N HIS A 121 13.65 -5.79 -3.03
CA HIS A 121 13.72 -5.14 -4.34
C HIS A 121 13.05 -3.76 -4.34
N PHE A 122 11.83 -3.65 -3.81
CA PHE A 122 11.16 -2.36 -3.65
C PHE A 122 11.98 -1.38 -2.80
N PHE A 123 12.47 -1.84 -1.65
CA PHE A 123 13.29 -1.02 -0.77
C PHE A 123 14.53 -0.46 -1.48
N TRP A 124 15.32 -1.31 -2.15
CA TRP A 124 16.50 -0.86 -2.86
C TRP A 124 16.19 0.01 -4.08
N GLY A 125 15.07 -0.24 -4.78
CA GLY A 125 14.60 0.64 -5.84
C GLY A 125 14.27 2.04 -5.33
N ILE A 126 13.56 2.13 -4.19
CA ILE A 126 13.27 3.41 -3.54
C ILE A 126 14.57 4.13 -3.16
N ILE A 127 15.50 3.44 -2.50
CA ILE A 127 16.76 4.04 -2.04
C ILE A 127 17.66 4.48 -3.20
N LYS A 128 17.82 3.66 -4.24
CA LYS A 128 18.76 3.92 -5.33
C LYS A 128 18.20 4.85 -6.41
N ILE A 129 16.90 4.79 -6.68
CA ILE A 129 16.29 5.48 -7.83
C ILE A 129 15.43 6.65 -7.38
N GLN A 130 14.53 6.43 -6.42
CA GLN A 130 13.55 7.43 -6.03
C GLN A 130 14.14 8.49 -5.09
N PHE A 131 14.89 8.07 -4.08
CA PHE A 131 15.41 8.97 -3.04
C PHE A 131 16.34 10.07 -3.59
N PRO A 132 17.28 9.79 -4.50
CA PRO A 132 18.13 10.85 -5.09
C PRO A 132 17.35 11.85 -5.95
N LYS A 133 16.17 11.47 -6.45
CA LYS A 133 15.30 12.35 -7.24
C LYS A 133 14.41 13.25 -6.37
N LEU A 134 14.19 12.92 -5.09
CA LEU A 134 13.37 13.75 -4.19
C LEU A 134 13.88 15.19 -4.01
N PRO A 135 15.20 15.46 -3.85
CA PRO A 135 15.70 16.82 -3.78
C PRO A 135 15.84 17.50 -5.16
N SER A 136 15.65 16.77 -6.27
CA SER A 136 15.81 17.32 -7.61
C SER A 136 14.68 18.29 -7.92
N LYS A 137 15.03 19.55 -8.19
CA LYS A 137 14.10 20.57 -8.73
C LYS A 137 13.86 20.44 -10.24
N LYS A 138 14.48 19.46 -10.91
CA LYS A 138 14.25 19.23 -12.35
C LYS A 138 12.81 18.78 -12.56
N THR A 139 12.00 19.68 -13.09
CA THR A 139 10.66 19.39 -13.62
C THR A 139 10.76 19.19 -15.12
N PHE A 140 9.70 18.66 -15.73
CA PHE A 140 9.52 18.80 -17.16
C PHE A 140 9.21 20.28 -17.47
N LYS A 141 9.73 20.78 -18.59
CA LYS A 141 9.26 22.05 -19.18
C LYS A 141 8.18 21.67 -20.18
N ILE A 142 7.01 22.28 -20.05
CA ILE A 142 5.98 22.21 -21.09
C ILE A 142 6.42 23.23 -22.15
N ALA A 143 6.44 22.82 -23.41
CA ALA A 143 6.64 23.77 -24.50
C ALA A 143 5.44 24.72 -24.55
N ASP A 144 5.66 25.97 -24.93
CA ASP A 144 4.55 26.90 -25.14
C ASP A 144 3.66 26.36 -26.26
N LEU A 145 2.34 26.42 -26.05
CA LEU A 145 1.39 26.07 -27.10
C LEU A 145 1.51 27.16 -28.19
N PRO A 146 1.80 26.80 -29.46
CA PRO A 146 1.78 27.79 -30.53
C PRO A 146 0.35 28.37 -30.63
N GLU A 147 0.23 29.68 -30.93
CA GLU A 147 -1.06 30.36 -31.07
C GLU A 147 -1.93 29.68 -32.16
N ASP A 148 -1.29 29.22 -33.23
CA ASP A 148 -1.91 28.40 -34.26
C ASP A 148 -1.40 26.95 -34.19
N PRO A 149 -2.29 25.96 -34.11
CA PRO A 149 -1.88 24.57 -34.21
C PRO A 149 -1.28 24.31 -35.60
N PRO A 150 -0.25 23.46 -35.71
CA PRO A 150 0.27 23.08 -37.01
C PRO A 150 -0.84 22.47 -37.88
N PRO A 151 -0.74 22.58 -39.22
CA PRO A 151 -1.68 21.92 -40.12
C PRO A 151 -1.85 20.45 -39.74
N TYR A 152 -3.05 19.90 -39.84
CA TYR A 152 -3.34 18.52 -39.42
C TYR A 152 -2.45 17.48 -40.11
N SER A 153 -1.91 17.80 -41.30
CA SER A 153 -0.93 16.99 -42.04
C SER A 153 0.46 16.91 -41.39
N GLU A 154 0.80 17.85 -40.50
CA GLU A 154 2.09 17.99 -39.83
C GLU A 154 1.98 17.77 -38.31
N ALA A 155 0.76 17.64 -37.78
CA ALA A 155 0.51 17.29 -36.40
C ALA A 155 0.70 15.77 -36.21
N TYR A 156 1.96 15.31 -36.07
CA TYR A 156 2.46 14.16 -35.27
C TYR A 156 3.93 13.86 -35.64
#